data_AF-A0A314KWV4-F1
#
_entry.id   AF-A0A314KWV4-F1
#
_cell.length_a   1.000
_cell.length_b   1.000
_cell.length_c   1.000
_cell.angle_alpha   90.00
_cell.angle_beta   90.00
_cell.angle_gamma   90.00
#
_symmetry.space_group_name_H-M   'P 1'
#
loop_
_entity.id
_entity.type
_entity.pdbx_description
1 polymer ?
#
loop_
_entity_poly.entity_id
_entity_poly.type
_entity_poly.pdbx_seq_one_letter_code
_entity_poly.pdbx_strand_id
1 'polypeptide(L)'
;MEREGILKNSKSIMPAAFVSFNSRCGAAVCAQTQQSKNPTLWLTNWAPEPRDVYWNNLSISFFSLSLRKLLISVAVFALVFFYMIPITFVQSLGNLEGLEKVAPFLRPLIEWKIIKSFLQGFLPGLALKVFLLVLPAILMFMSKIEGHVALSVLERRTAAKYYYFMLVNVFLGSIVAGTAFQQLHAFLFPSPISYSVHTLSLSLSLSAYSHSSQNHDDCTMFISF
;
A
#
# COMPACT_ATOMS: atom_id res chain seq x y z
N MET A 1 35.94 24.35 -21.99
CA MET A 1 34.96 25.06 -22.84
C MET A 1 33.52 24.95 -22.33
N GLU A 2 32.99 23.76 -22.00
CA GLU A 2 31.59 23.64 -21.49
C GLU A 2 31.31 24.39 -20.17
N ARG A 3 32.26 24.37 -19.22
CA ARG A 3 32.11 25.00 -17.89
C ARG A 3 31.94 26.53 -17.94
N GLU A 4 32.61 27.20 -18.87
CA GLU A 4 32.51 28.65 -19.04
C GLU A 4 31.20 29.07 -19.73
N GLY A 5 30.66 28.20 -20.59
CA GLY A 5 29.34 28.42 -21.22
C GLY A 5 28.19 28.36 -20.21
N ILE A 6 28.27 27.49 -19.20
CA ILE A 6 27.25 27.34 -18.16
C ILE A 6 27.24 28.55 -17.22
N LEU A 7 28.42 29.04 -16.82
CA LEU A 7 28.54 30.20 -15.91
C LEU A 7 28.04 31.51 -16.55
N LYS A 8 28.13 31.63 -17.88
CA LYS A 8 27.67 32.82 -18.61
C LYS A 8 26.15 32.83 -18.84
N ASN A 9 25.47 31.68 -18.70
CA ASN A 9 24.07 31.54 -19.06
C ASN A 9 23.17 31.66 -17.81
N SER A 10 22.64 32.86 -17.55
CA SER A 10 21.77 33.15 -16.40
C SER A 10 20.54 32.24 -16.33
N LYS A 11 20.06 31.70 -17.46
CA LYS A 11 18.95 30.73 -17.51
C LYS A 11 19.29 29.36 -16.90
N SER A 12 20.58 29.03 -16.74
CA SER A 12 21.02 27.77 -16.14
C SER A 12 21.06 27.82 -14.61
N ILE A 13 20.85 29.01 -14.01
CA ILE A 13 20.90 29.19 -12.55
C ILE A 13 19.56 28.73 -11.97
N MET A 14 19.62 27.70 -11.14
CA MET A 14 18.45 27.17 -10.43
C MET A 14 18.18 28.02 -9.18
N PRO A 15 16.91 28.21 -8.76
CA PRO A 15 16.56 28.91 -7.53
C PRO A 15 16.78 28.02 -6.28
N ALA A 16 17.93 27.34 -6.21
CA ALA A 16 18.32 26.46 -5.12
C ALA A 16 19.83 26.60 -4.88
N ALA A 17 20.24 26.59 -3.62
CA ALA A 17 21.64 26.74 -3.23
C ALA A 17 21.96 25.89 -2.00
N PHE A 18 23.21 25.45 -1.91
CA PHE A 18 23.76 24.83 -0.70
C PHE A 18 24.42 25.92 0.14
N VAL A 19 24.10 25.97 1.43
CA VAL A 19 24.64 26.94 2.38
C VAL A 19 25.44 26.20 3.45
N SER A 20 26.67 26.63 3.67
CA SER A 20 27.56 26.09 4.70
C SER A 20 27.69 27.05 5.88
N PHE A 21 27.74 26.50 7.10
CA PHE A 21 27.92 27.27 8.33
C PHE A 21 29.22 26.86 9.04
N ASN A 22 29.82 27.80 9.77
CA ASN A 22 31.02 27.53 10.57
C ASN A 22 30.72 26.68 11.82
N SER A 23 29.45 26.61 12.25
CA SER A 23 29.00 25.83 13.41
C SER A 23 27.85 24.90 13.04
N ARG A 24 27.90 23.67 13.55
CA ARG A 24 26.85 22.65 13.39
C ARG A 24 25.52 23.10 14.02
N CYS A 25 25.58 23.80 15.15
CA CYS A 25 24.40 24.35 15.81
C CYS A 25 23.72 25.41 14.92
N GLY A 26 24.50 26.30 14.30
CA GLY A 26 23.97 27.30 13.37
C GLY A 26 23.27 26.67 12.16
N ALA A 27 23.87 25.62 11.59
CA ALA A 27 23.23 24.85 10.52
C ALA A 27 21.91 24.18 10.98
N ALA A 28 21.92 23.58 12.17
CA ALA A 28 20.75 22.91 12.73
C ALA A 28 19.58 23.87 13.01
N VAL A 29 19.87 25.07 13.51
CA VAL A 29 18.88 26.11 13.74
C VAL A 29 18.32 26.63 12.42
N CYS A 30 19.18 26.86 11.42
CA CYS A 30 18.73 27.32 10.09
C CYS A 30 17.83 26.28 9.39
N ALA A 31 18.16 24.98 9.51
CA ALA A 31 17.38 23.89 8.91
C ALA A 31 16.02 23.64 9.58
N GLN A 32 15.83 24.10 10.82
CA GLN A 32 14.61 23.86 11.60
C GLN A 32 13.73 25.10 11.76
N THR A 33 14.26 26.31 11.51
CA THR A 33 13.51 27.56 11.67
C THR A 33 12.92 28.05 10.35
N GLN A 34 11.74 28.66 10.46
CA GLN A 34 11.06 29.32 9.33
C GLN A 34 11.79 30.63 9.00
N GLN A 35 12.33 30.74 7.78
CA GLN A 35 13.18 31.89 7.40
C GLN A 35 12.38 33.11 6.93
N SER A 36 11.17 32.92 6.38
CA SER A 36 10.34 33.98 5.82
C SER A 36 8.90 33.92 6.30
N LYS A 37 8.18 35.06 6.27
CA LYS A 37 6.73 35.12 6.53
C LYS A 37 5.94 34.22 5.58
N ASN A 38 6.41 34.08 4.33
CA ASN A 38 5.79 33.17 3.38
C ASN A 38 6.41 31.76 3.54
N PRO A 39 5.62 30.73 3.88
CA PRO A 39 6.10 29.37 4.09
C PRO A 39 6.60 28.67 2.82
N THR A 40 6.30 29.20 1.64
CA THR A 40 6.72 28.62 0.35
C THR A 40 8.03 29.17 -0.17
N LEU A 41 8.55 30.24 0.44
CA LEU A 41 9.81 30.89 0.06
C LEU A 41 10.88 30.58 1.10
N TRP A 42 12.13 30.43 0.63
CA TRP A 42 13.29 30.14 1.49
C TRP A 42 13.13 28.88 2.35
N LEU A 43 12.66 27.79 1.73
CA LEU A 43 12.50 26.51 2.40
C LEU A 43 13.87 25.88 2.67
N THR A 44 14.24 25.75 3.95
CA THR A 44 15.49 25.11 4.38
C THR A 44 15.25 23.64 4.66
N ASN A 45 16.14 22.78 4.19
CA ASN A 45 16.16 21.35 4.48
C ASN A 45 17.58 20.93 4.79
N TRP A 46 17.73 19.84 5.53
CA TRP A 46 19.04 19.21 5.72
C TRP A 46 19.61 18.80 4.37
N ALA A 47 20.80 19.30 4.06
CA ALA A 47 21.50 18.92 2.84
C ALA A 47 21.92 17.43 2.94
N PRO A 48 21.56 16.59 1.96
CA PRO A 48 22.02 15.21 1.92
C PRO A 48 23.52 15.15 1.61
N GLU A 49 24.11 13.97 1.80
CA GLU A 49 25.50 13.73 1.43
C GLU A 49 25.70 14.02 -0.08
N PRO A 50 26.82 14.63 -0.51
CA PRO A 50 27.04 14.98 -1.92
C PRO A 50 26.85 13.84 -2.92
N ARG A 51 27.07 12.59 -2.49
CA ARG A 51 26.88 11.37 -3.29
C ARG A 51 25.42 10.92 -3.38
N ASP A 52 24.61 11.31 -2.40
CA ASP A 52 23.19 10.98 -2.28
C ASP A 52 22.30 12.04 -2.97
N VAL A 53 22.87 13.16 -3.42
CA VAL A 53 22.14 14.22 -4.14
C VAL A 53 21.74 13.74 -5.54
N TYR A 54 20.43 13.78 -5.81
CA TYR A 54 19.88 13.57 -7.14
C TYR A 54 19.71 14.90 -7.89
N TRP A 55 20.74 15.25 -8.66
CA TRP A 55 20.87 16.56 -9.30
C TRP A 55 19.73 16.92 -10.27
N ASN A 56 19.15 15.94 -10.95
CA ASN A 56 18.10 16.17 -11.95
C ASN A 56 16.80 16.75 -11.35
N ASN A 57 16.57 16.56 -10.05
CA ASN A 57 15.35 17.03 -9.37
C ASN A 57 15.53 18.37 -8.63
N LEU A 58 16.73 18.97 -8.64
CA LEU A 58 17.00 20.24 -7.94
C LEU A 58 16.36 21.46 -8.62
N SER A 59 16.08 21.39 -9.92
CA SER A 59 15.56 22.51 -10.71
C SER A 59 14.04 22.67 -10.66
N ILE A 60 13.34 21.81 -9.93
CA ILE A 60 11.88 21.72 -9.98
C ILE A 60 11.24 22.75 -9.04
N SER A 61 10.29 23.53 -9.53
CA SER A 61 9.54 24.53 -8.74
C SER A 61 8.58 23.88 -7.74
N PHE A 62 8.38 24.50 -6.57
CA PHE A 62 7.56 23.99 -5.47
C PHE A 62 6.13 23.61 -5.88
N PHE A 63 5.45 24.46 -6.64
CA PHE A 63 4.09 24.17 -7.08
C PHE A 63 4.04 22.95 -8.02
N SER A 64 4.99 22.85 -8.93
CA SER A 64 5.10 21.70 -9.83
C SER A 64 5.43 20.40 -9.09
N LEU A 65 6.19 20.45 -7.98
CA LEU A 65 6.42 19.31 -7.11
C LEU A 65 5.13 18.82 -6.46
N SER A 66 4.31 19.73 -5.93
CA SER A 66 3.03 19.38 -5.31
C SER A 66 2.08 18.72 -6.31
N LEU A 67 1.97 19.27 -7.52
CA LEU A 67 1.13 18.69 -8.57
C LEU A 67 1.64 17.31 -9.01
N ARG A 68 2.95 17.15 -9.23
CA ARG A 68 3.54 15.85 -9.58
C ARG A 68 3.30 14.80 -8.52
N LYS A 69 3.46 15.13 -7.24
CA LYS A 69 3.17 14.23 -6.12
C LYS A 69 1.72 13.79 -6.10
N LEU A 70 0.78 14.72 -6.35
CA LEU A 70 -0.64 14.39 -6.42
C LEU A 70 -0.94 13.45 -7.59
N LEU A 71 -0.44 13.75 -8.78
CA LEU A 71 -0.61 12.89 -9.96
C LEU A 71 -0.04 11.49 -9.74
N ILE A 72 1.15 11.40 -9.13
CA ILE A 72 1.79 10.11 -8.86
C ILE A 72 1.07 9.35 -7.75
N SER A 73 0.54 10.03 -6.74
CA SER A 73 -0.31 9.41 -5.73
C SER A 73 -1.57 8.78 -6.35
N VAL A 74 -2.23 9.48 -7.28
CA VAL A 74 -3.38 8.95 -8.02
C VAL A 74 -2.98 7.79 -8.94
N ALA A 75 -1.84 7.90 -9.62
CA ALA A 75 -1.32 6.84 -10.48
C ALA A 75 -0.98 5.56 -9.68
N VAL A 76 -0.36 5.69 -8.51
CA VAL A 76 -0.06 4.56 -7.61
C VAL A 76 -1.36 3.94 -7.10
N PHE A 77 -2.36 4.75 -6.74
CA PHE A 77 -3.67 4.27 -6.35
C PHE A 77 -4.34 3.48 -7.47
N ALA A 78 -4.36 3.99 -8.71
CA ALA A 78 -4.87 3.26 -9.86
C ALA A 78 -4.10 1.96 -10.12
N LEU A 79 -2.76 2.00 -10.00
CA LEU A 79 -1.89 0.84 -10.16
C LEU A 79 -2.25 -0.28 -9.18
N VAL A 80 -2.63 0.03 -7.94
CA VAL A 80 -3.11 -0.96 -6.96
C VAL A 80 -4.29 -1.77 -7.52
N PHE A 81 -5.33 -1.11 -8.06
CA PHE A 81 -6.49 -1.81 -8.61
C PHE A 81 -6.15 -2.62 -9.86
N PHE A 82 -5.36 -2.06 -10.78
CA PHE A 82 -4.97 -2.78 -12.00
C PHE A 82 -4.11 -4.00 -11.70
N TYR A 83 -3.29 -3.97 -10.64
CA TYR A 83 -2.45 -5.10 -10.26
C TYR A 83 -3.22 -6.25 -9.61
N MET A 84 -4.47 -6.03 -9.15
CA MET A 84 -5.31 -7.12 -8.66
C MET A 84 -5.59 -8.16 -9.75
N ILE A 85 -5.77 -7.73 -11.01
CA ILE A 85 -6.08 -8.60 -12.15
C ILE A 85 -4.98 -9.65 -12.40
N PRO A 86 -3.69 -9.28 -12.58
CA PRO A 86 -2.64 -10.28 -12.77
C PRO A 86 -2.40 -11.13 -11.51
N ILE A 87 -2.57 -10.58 -10.30
CA ILE A 87 -2.42 -11.34 -9.05
C ILE A 87 -3.48 -12.45 -8.98
N THR A 88 -4.76 -12.13 -9.19
CA THR A 88 -5.84 -13.13 -9.16
C THR A 88 -5.71 -14.13 -10.28
N PHE A 89 -5.24 -13.72 -11.46
CA PHE A 89 -4.93 -14.63 -12.56
C PHE A 89 -3.85 -15.65 -12.16
N VAL A 90 -2.73 -15.20 -11.59
CA VAL A 90 -1.66 -16.11 -11.13
C VAL A 90 -2.14 -17.02 -9.99
N GLN A 91 -2.95 -16.50 -9.06
CA GLN A 91 -3.56 -17.32 -8.01
C GLN A 91 -4.51 -18.39 -8.58
N SER A 92 -5.30 -18.04 -9.60
CA SER A 92 -6.20 -19.00 -10.26
C SER A 92 -5.44 -20.13 -10.97
N LEU A 93 -4.27 -19.83 -11.55
CA LEU A 93 -3.39 -20.84 -12.18
C LEU A 93 -2.79 -21.82 -11.16
N GLY A 94 -2.63 -21.42 -9.90
CA GLY A 94 -2.18 -22.32 -8.82
C GLY A 94 -3.27 -23.30 -8.35
N ASN A 95 -4.54 -23.00 -8.61
CA ASN A 95 -5.64 -23.90 -8.28
C ASN A 95 -5.84 -24.94 -9.41
N LEU A 96 -6.01 -26.21 -9.01
CA LEU A 96 -6.11 -27.38 -9.89
C LEU A 96 -7.29 -27.26 -10.87
N GLU A 97 -8.41 -26.68 -10.39
CA GLU A 97 -9.62 -26.41 -11.19
C GLU A 97 -9.46 -25.21 -12.12
N GLY A 98 -8.66 -24.21 -11.72
CA GLY A 98 -8.41 -23.01 -12.52
C GLY A 98 -7.50 -23.31 -13.71
N LEU A 99 -6.48 -24.15 -13.53
CA LEU A 99 -5.56 -24.53 -14.59
C LEU A 99 -6.25 -25.32 -15.73
N GLU A 100 -7.15 -26.25 -15.38
CA GLU A 100 -7.89 -27.06 -16.36
C GLU A 100 -8.88 -26.23 -17.19
N LYS A 101 -9.38 -25.12 -16.60
CA LYS A 101 -10.33 -24.21 -17.24
C LYS A 101 -9.64 -23.15 -18.11
N VAL A 102 -8.46 -22.67 -17.72
CA VAL A 102 -7.74 -21.59 -18.43
C VAL A 102 -6.87 -22.12 -19.58
N ALA A 103 -6.36 -23.35 -19.48
CA ALA A 103 -5.46 -23.92 -20.50
C ALA A 103 -5.86 -25.34 -20.94
N PRO A 104 -6.97 -25.50 -21.69
CA PRO A 104 -7.44 -26.81 -22.16
C PRO A 104 -6.47 -27.51 -23.13
N PHE A 105 -5.52 -26.77 -23.71
CA PHE A 105 -4.49 -27.30 -24.60
C PHE A 105 -3.36 -28.06 -23.88
N LEU A 106 -3.22 -27.92 -22.55
CA LEU A 106 -2.27 -28.70 -21.75
C LEU A 106 -2.80 -30.07 -21.33
N ARG A 107 -4.06 -30.42 -21.63
CA ARG A 107 -4.66 -31.73 -21.29
C ARG A 107 -3.78 -32.95 -21.64
N PRO A 108 -3.11 -33.01 -22.81
CA PRO A 108 -2.23 -34.14 -23.14
C PRO A 108 -0.94 -34.18 -22.31
N LEU A 109 -0.43 -33.02 -21.86
CA LEU A 109 0.76 -32.94 -21.00
C LEU A 109 0.43 -33.18 -19.51
N ILE A 110 -0.82 -32.96 -19.10
CA ILE A 110 -1.32 -33.11 -17.72
C ILE A 110 -1.51 -34.58 -17.33
N GLU A 111 -1.59 -35.52 -18.27
CA GLU A 111 -1.67 -36.98 -17.98
C GLU A 111 -0.45 -37.51 -17.21
N TRP A 112 0.72 -36.89 -17.39
CA TRP A 112 1.90 -37.22 -16.61
C TRP A 112 1.83 -36.56 -15.23
N LYS A 113 1.38 -37.31 -14.22
CA LYS A 113 1.24 -36.86 -12.81
C LYS A 113 2.43 -36.04 -12.27
N ILE A 114 3.65 -36.39 -12.67
CA ILE A 114 4.88 -35.72 -12.23
C ILE A 114 4.98 -34.31 -12.80
N ILE A 115 4.67 -34.13 -14.08
CA ILE A 115 4.70 -32.84 -14.78
C ILE A 115 3.57 -31.94 -14.28
N LYS A 116 2.38 -32.50 -14.03
CA LYS A 116 1.24 -31.78 -13.44
C LYS A 116 1.60 -31.17 -12.08
N SER A 117 2.15 -31.97 -11.16
CA SER A 117 2.54 -31.49 -9.83
C SER A 117 3.67 -30.46 -9.87
N PHE A 118 4.63 -30.63 -10.79
CA PHE A 118 5.71 -29.66 -10.97
C PHE A 118 5.21 -28.32 -11.53
N LEU A 119 4.40 -28.34 -12.58
CA LEU A 119 3.83 -27.12 -13.16
C LEU A 119 2.92 -26.40 -12.17
N GLN A 120 2.08 -27.14 -11.43
CA GLN A 120 1.15 -26.55 -10.48
C GLN A 120 1.86 -25.97 -9.23
N GLY A 121 2.95 -26.58 -8.77
CA GLY A 121 3.70 -26.09 -7.61
C GLY A 121 4.71 -24.99 -7.94
N PHE A 122 5.37 -25.07 -9.09
CA PHE A 122 6.49 -24.19 -9.44
C PHE A 122 6.07 -22.99 -10.28
N LEU A 123 5.18 -23.18 -11.26
CA LEU A 123 4.82 -22.13 -12.23
C LEU A 123 4.14 -20.91 -11.59
N PRO A 124 3.14 -21.06 -10.68
CA PRO A 124 2.50 -19.91 -10.05
C PRO A 124 3.47 -19.16 -9.13
N GLY A 125 4.33 -19.89 -8.40
CA GLY A 125 5.34 -19.29 -7.53
C GLY A 125 6.38 -18.49 -8.31
N LEU A 126 6.85 -19.02 -9.44
CA LEU A 126 7.78 -18.31 -10.32
C LEU A 126 7.11 -17.08 -10.96
N ALA A 127 5.90 -17.23 -11.51
CA ALA A 127 5.16 -16.14 -12.11
C ALA A 127 4.91 -15.01 -11.09
N LEU A 128 4.44 -15.35 -9.89
CA LEU A 128 4.20 -14.41 -8.81
C LEU A 128 5.50 -13.68 -8.41
N LYS A 129 6.63 -14.40 -8.32
CA LYS A 129 7.93 -13.80 -8.01
C LYS A 129 8.38 -12.82 -9.09
N VAL A 130 8.20 -13.14 -10.37
CA VAL A 130 8.51 -12.24 -11.49
C VAL A 130 7.65 -10.98 -11.42
N PHE A 131 6.33 -11.12 -11.21
CA PHE A 131 5.44 -9.97 -11.06
C PHE A 131 5.78 -9.09 -9.84
N LEU A 132 6.20 -9.69 -8.72
CA LEU A 132 6.66 -8.96 -7.54
C LEU A 132 8.00 -8.25 -7.76
N LEU A 133 8.88 -8.77 -8.62
CA LEU A 133 10.16 -8.14 -8.95
C LEU A 133 10.01 -6.91 -9.85
N VAL A 134 9.04 -6.94 -10.75
CA VAL A 134 8.74 -5.82 -11.67
C VAL A 134 8.13 -4.63 -10.92
N LEU A 135 7.31 -4.90 -9.91
CA LEU A 135 6.61 -3.88 -9.13
C LEU A 135 7.51 -2.79 -8.50
N PRO A 136 8.57 -3.11 -7.71
CA PRO A 136 9.45 -2.10 -7.12
C PRO A 136 10.18 -1.28 -8.19
N ALA A 137 10.48 -1.85 -9.36
CA ALA A 137 11.08 -1.10 -10.46
C ALA A 137 10.13 -0.01 -11.00
N ILE A 138 8.84 -0.36 -11.19
CA ILE A 138 7.80 0.61 -11.61
C ILE A 138 7.61 1.69 -10.55
N LEU A 139 7.50 1.29 -9.27
CA LEU A 139 7.34 2.25 -8.17
C LEU A 139 8.56 3.17 -8.02
N MET A 140 9.78 2.66 -8.25
CA MET A 140 10.99 3.47 -8.23
C MET A 140 10.99 4.50 -9.38
N PHE A 141 10.56 4.08 -10.58
CA PHE A 141 10.41 4.99 -11.72
C PHE A 141 9.40 6.10 -11.41
N MET A 142 8.22 5.75 -10.86
CA MET A 142 7.22 6.73 -10.43
C MET A 142 7.78 7.69 -9.38
N SER A 143 8.46 7.18 -8.35
CA SER A 143 9.05 8.02 -7.29
C SER A 143 10.13 8.98 -7.81
N LYS A 144 10.87 8.62 -8.88
CA LYS A 144 11.87 9.52 -9.49
C LYS A 144 11.21 10.78 -10.06
N ILE A 145 10.01 10.63 -10.62
CA ILE A 145 9.23 11.73 -11.21
C ILE A 145 8.66 12.67 -10.12
N GLU A 146 8.49 12.20 -8.88
CA GLU A 146 7.98 13.01 -7.75
C GLU A 146 8.89 14.18 -7.37
N GLY A 147 10.16 14.16 -7.77
CA GLY A 147 11.07 15.27 -7.55
C GLY A 147 11.77 15.24 -6.19
N HIS A 148 12.08 14.06 -5.64
CA HIS A 148 12.91 13.97 -4.43
C HIS A 148 14.38 14.32 -4.72
N VAL A 149 14.99 15.09 -3.80
CA VAL A 149 16.36 15.61 -3.94
C VAL A 149 17.42 14.61 -3.49
N ALA A 150 17.08 13.66 -2.62
CA ALA A 150 17.99 12.65 -2.10
C ALA A 150 17.60 11.24 -2.59
N LEU A 151 18.57 10.43 -3.00
CA LEU A 151 18.34 9.04 -3.41
C LEU A 151 17.87 8.18 -2.24
N SER A 152 18.43 8.37 -1.06
CA SER A 152 17.98 7.71 0.18
C SER A 152 16.50 7.96 0.48
N VAL A 153 16.04 9.20 0.31
CA VAL A 153 14.63 9.56 0.50
C VAL A 153 13.76 8.93 -0.58
N LEU A 154 14.22 8.93 -1.82
CA LEU A 154 13.55 8.29 -2.95
C LEU A 154 13.33 6.78 -2.69
N GLU A 155 14.36 6.08 -2.26
CA GLU A 155 14.31 4.65 -1.94
C GLU A 155 13.37 4.39 -0.76
N ARG A 156 13.49 5.15 0.32
CA ARG A 156 12.60 5.05 1.49
C ARG A 156 11.14 5.26 1.11
N ARG A 157 10.84 6.26 0.27
CA ARG A 157 9.47 6.54 -0.20
C ARG A 157 8.96 5.44 -1.12
N THR A 158 9.81 4.89 -1.98
CA THR A 158 9.47 3.76 -2.84
C THR A 158 9.16 2.51 -2.02
N ALA A 159 9.99 2.20 -1.01
CA ALA A 159 9.76 1.09 -0.09
C ALA A 159 8.46 1.26 0.70
N ALA A 160 8.16 2.47 1.18
CA ALA A 160 6.89 2.75 1.85
C ALA A 160 5.68 2.51 0.94
N LYS A 161 5.72 2.98 -0.32
CA LYS A 161 4.64 2.72 -1.30
C LYS A 161 4.47 1.23 -1.58
N TYR A 162 5.58 0.50 -1.74
CA TYR A 162 5.55 -0.95 -1.93
C TYR A 162 4.93 -1.66 -0.72
N TYR A 163 5.27 -1.23 0.50
CA TYR A 163 4.66 -1.77 1.71
C TYR A 163 3.14 -1.53 1.76
N TYR A 164 2.68 -0.31 1.50
CA TYR A 164 1.24 -0.01 1.43
C TYR A 164 0.55 -0.81 0.33
N PHE A 165 1.18 -0.96 -0.84
CA PHE A 165 0.67 -1.78 -1.93
C PHE A 165 0.49 -3.24 -1.49
N MET A 166 1.49 -3.83 -0.83
CA MET A 166 1.41 -5.21 -0.33
C MET A 166 0.32 -5.36 0.73
N LEU A 167 0.20 -4.40 1.64
CA LEU A 167 -0.82 -4.39 2.67
C LEU A 167 -2.23 -4.35 2.06
N VAL A 168 -2.48 -3.51 1.07
CA VAL A 168 -3.81 -3.42 0.44
C VAL A 168 -4.11 -4.66 -0.41
N ASN A 169 -3.19 -5.09 -1.27
CA ASN A 169 -3.46 -6.20 -2.19
C ASN A 169 -3.45 -7.57 -1.50
N VAL A 170 -2.44 -7.83 -0.67
CA VAL A 170 -2.25 -9.16 -0.07
C VAL A 170 -3.04 -9.29 1.23
N PHE A 171 -2.93 -8.32 2.13
CA PHE A 171 -3.58 -8.41 3.44
C PHE A 171 -5.09 -8.08 3.36
N LEU A 172 -5.47 -6.89 2.87
CA LEU A 172 -6.91 -6.58 2.72
C LEU A 172 -7.59 -7.49 1.69
N GLY A 173 -6.93 -7.78 0.57
CA GLY A 173 -7.47 -8.72 -0.43
C GLY A 173 -7.79 -10.09 0.17
N SER A 174 -6.90 -10.66 0.99
CA SER A 174 -7.13 -11.94 1.65
C SER A 174 -8.24 -11.88 2.70
N ILE A 175 -8.32 -10.78 3.47
CA ILE A 175 -9.40 -10.60 4.47
C ILE A 175 -10.76 -10.48 3.77
N VAL A 176 -10.88 -9.63 2.75
CA VAL A 176 -12.14 -9.42 2.02
C VAL A 176 -12.57 -10.71 1.33
N ALA A 177 -11.64 -11.44 0.70
CA ALA A 177 -11.96 -12.75 0.14
C ALA A 177 -12.43 -13.72 1.24
N GLY A 178 -11.69 -13.82 2.34
CA GLY A 178 -12.02 -14.71 3.46
C GLY A 178 -13.38 -14.42 4.10
N THR A 179 -13.70 -13.15 4.36
CA THR A 179 -14.99 -12.75 4.93
C THR A 179 -16.14 -12.90 3.94
N ALA A 180 -15.92 -12.58 2.66
CA ALA A 180 -16.92 -12.81 1.61
C ALA A 180 -17.24 -14.31 1.47
N PHE A 181 -16.25 -15.19 1.50
CA PHE A 181 -16.46 -16.64 1.49
C PHE A 181 -17.21 -17.13 2.73
N GLN A 182 -16.88 -16.62 3.92
CA GLN A 182 -17.57 -16.98 5.16
C GLN A 182 -19.05 -16.56 5.14
N GLN A 183 -19.33 -15.33 4.68
CA GLN A 183 -20.70 -14.84 4.57
C GLN A 183 -21.48 -15.60 3.49
N LEU A 184 -20.89 -15.81 2.31
CA LEU A 184 -21.50 -16.61 1.24
C LEU A 184 -21.80 -18.03 1.73
N HIS A 185 -20.88 -18.68 2.42
CA HIS A 185 -21.09 -20.02 2.98
C HIS A 185 -22.19 -20.03 4.05
N ALA A 186 -22.30 -18.99 4.88
CA ALA A 186 -23.38 -18.84 5.84
C ALA A 186 -24.76 -18.64 5.17
N PHE A 187 -24.81 -17.97 4.01
CA PHE A 187 -26.04 -17.81 3.23
C PHE A 187 -26.40 -19.06 2.41
N LEU A 188 -25.42 -19.78 1.85
CA LEU A 188 -25.64 -20.94 0.97
C LEU A 188 -25.85 -22.24 1.76
N PHE A 189 -25.16 -22.40 2.89
CA PHE A 189 -25.30 -23.52 3.81
C PHE A 189 -25.76 -23.00 5.17
N PRO A 190 -27.03 -22.62 5.30
CA PRO A 190 -27.58 -22.28 6.60
C PRO A 190 -27.47 -23.51 7.50
N SER A 191 -26.51 -23.51 8.43
CA SER A 191 -26.49 -24.50 9.48
C SER A 191 -27.73 -24.26 10.35
N PRO A 192 -28.53 -25.29 10.68
CA PRO A 192 -29.79 -25.14 11.41
C PRO A 192 -29.63 -24.58 12.84
N ILE A 193 -28.39 -24.30 13.28
CA ILE A 193 -28.04 -23.86 14.63
C ILE A 193 -28.09 -22.33 14.76
N SER A 194 -27.93 -21.54 13.68
CA SER A 194 -27.90 -20.06 13.84
C SER A 194 -29.27 -19.46 14.14
N TYR A 195 -30.35 -20.03 13.58
CA TYR A 195 -31.72 -19.63 13.92
C TYR A 195 -32.13 -20.08 15.31
N SER A 196 -31.55 -21.18 15.82
CA SER A 196 -31.88 -21.69 17.15
C SER A 196 -31.29 -20.82 18.24
N VAL A 197 -30.05 -20.28 18.12
CA VAL A 197 -29.49 -19.44 19.20
C VAL A 197 -30.25 -18.13 19.38
N HIS A 198 -30.70 -17.51 18.28
CA HIS A 198 -31.43 -16.24 18.32
C HIS A 198 -32.91 -16.42 18.74
N THR A 199 -33.50 -17.60 18.50
CA THR A 199 -34.85 -17.93 18.99
C THR A 199 -34.82 -18.46 20.43
N LEU A 200 -33.78 -19.21 20.82
CA LEU A 200 -33.55 -19.70 22.18
C LEU A 200 -33.22 -18.56 23.15
N SER A 201 -32.41 -17.57 22.72
CA SER A 201 -32.15 -16.37 23.53
C SER A 201 -33.44 -15.56 23.74
N LEU A 202 -34.29 -15.43 22.72
CA LEU A 202 -35.59 -14.76 22.83
C LEU A 202 -36.59 -15.56 23.69
N SER A 203 -36.62 -16.89 23.62
CA SER A 203 -37.52 -17.71 24.45
C SER A 203 -37.10 -17.75 25.92
N LEU A 204 -35.79 -17.78 26.22
CA LEU A 204 -35.30 -17.66 27.59
C LEU A 204 -35.59 -16.28 28.18
N SER A 205 -35.45 -15.22 27.39
CA SER A 205 -35.78 -13.85 27.80
C SER A 205 -37.29 -13.68 28.08
N LEU A 206 -38.15 -14.25 27.22
CA LEU A 206 -39.60 -14.21 27.41
C LEU A 206 -40.07 -15.06 28.59
N SER A 207 -39.44 -16.22 28.83
CA SER A 207 -39.77 -17.07 29.98
C SER A 207 -39.25 -16.51 31.31
N ALA A 208 -38.15 -15.74 31.29
CA ALA A 208 -37.68 -14.98 32.45
C ALA A 208 -38.60 -13.77 32.75
N TYR A 209 -39.12 -13.10 31.71
CA TYR A 209 -40.08 -12.00 31.87
C TYR A 209 -41.45 -12.47 32.41
N SER A 210 -41.93 -13.65 31.98
CA SER A 210 -43.16 -14.23 32.53
C SER A 210 -43.01 -14.68 33.99
N HIS A 211 -41.79 -14.96 34.45
CA HIS A 211 -41.50 -15.34 35.83
C HIS A 211 -41.20 -14.13 36.75
N SER A 212 -40.81 -12.98 36.21
CA SER A 212 -40.58 -11.76 37.01
C SER A 212 -41.85 -10.92 37.24
N SER A 213 -42.97 -11.22 36.58
CA SER A 213 -44.26 -10.58 36.86
C SER A 213 -44.94 -11.14 38.13
N GLN A 214 -44.31 -12.07 38.84
CA GLN A 214 -44.90 -12.73 40.02
C GLN A 214 -44.08 -12.60 41.30
N ASN A 215 -43.00 -11.81 41.32
CA ASN A 215 -42.33 -11.48 42.58
C ASN A 215 -41.99 -9.98 42.64
N HIS A 216 -42.75 -9.32 43.49
CA HIS A 216 -42.53 -7.98 44.01
C HIS A 216 -41.19 -7.93 44.76
N ASP A 217 -40.65 -6.71 44.89
CA ASP A 217 -39.67 -6.28 45.90
C ASP A 217 -38.21 -6.75 45.72
N ASP A 218 -37.35 -5.87 45.18
CA ASP A 218 -36.32 -5.18 45.99
C ASP A 218 -35.32 -4.38 45.14
N CYS A 219 -34.98 -3.20 45.67
CA CYS A 219 -34.00 -2.24 45.18
C CYS A 219 -32.58 -2.83 45.06
N THR A 220 -31.85 -2.54 43.99
CA THR A 220 -30.39 -2.29 44.08
C THR A 220 -29.84 -1.55 42.86
N MET A 221 -29.17 -0.45 43.17
CA MET A 221 -28.43 0.45 42.29
C MET A 221 -27.00 -0.08 42.16
N PHE A 222 -26.45 -0.17 40.94
CA PHE A 222 -25.01 -0.38 40.73
C PHE A 222 -24.46 0.57 39.66
N ILE A 223 -23.46 1.34 40.10
CA ILE A 223 -22.73 2.38 39.36
C ILE A 223 -21.57 1.72 38.58
N SER A 224 -21.41 2.06 37.31
CA SER A 224 -20.22 1.74 36.50
C SER A 224 -19.13 2.79 36.71
N PHE A 225 -17.86 2.35 36.68
CA PHE A 225 -16.72 3.23 36.37
C PHE A 225 -16.76 3.67 34.91
#